data_AF-A0A0G1VKQ0-F1
#
_entry.id   AF-A0A0G1VKQ0-F1
#
_cell.length_a   1.000
_cell.length_b   1.000
_cell.length_c   1.000
_cell.angle_alpha   90.00
_cell.angle_beta   90.00
_cell.angle_gamma   90.00
#
_symmetry.space_group_name_H-M   'P 1'
#
loop_
_entity.id
_entity.type
_entity.pdbx_description
1 polymer ?
#
loop_
_entity_poly.entity_id
_entity_poly.type
_entity_poly.pdbx_seq_one_letter_code
_entity_poly.pdbx_strand_id
1 'polypeptide(L)' 'MAEDEKYLITRKIVPKDELHIPAQIIIYGEKVAITNFKEGFINVLMESKYIADTFRIMFEYMWNKIP' A
#
# COMPACT_ATOMS: atom_id res chain seq x y z
N MET A 1 5.93 -10.78 -13.30
CA MET A 1 7.37 -11.05 -13.19
C MET A 1 8.15 -10.50 -14.38
N ALA A 2 7.89 -10.86 -15.65
CA ALA A 2 8.48 -10.12 -16.79
C ALA A 2 7.93 -8.68 -16.93
N GLU A 3 6.65 -8.50 -16.63
CA GLU A 3 5.98 -7.19 -16.72
C GLU A 3 6.34 -6.26 -15.55
N ASP A 4 6.71 -6.81 -14.39
CA ASP A 4 7.11 -6.02 -13.23
C ASP A 4 8.47 -5.35 -13.47
N GLU A 5 9.43 -6.06 -14.08
CA GLU A 5 10.73 -5.50 -14.48
C GLU A 5 10.58 -4.33 -15.45
N LYS A 6 9.67 -4.45 -16.43
CA LYS A 6 9.37 -3.38 -17.40
C LYS A 6 8.93 -2.09 -16.72
N TYR A 7 8.22 -2.18 -15.59
CA TYR A 7 7.67 -1.05 -14.87
C TYR A 7 8.40 -0.76 -13.54
N LEU A 8 9.58 -1.37 -13.31
CA LEU A 8 10.38 -1.20 -12.10
C LEU A 8 9.61 -1.52 -10.81
N ILE A 9 8.72 -2.51 -10.88
CA ILE A 9 7.89 -2.93 -9.76
C ILE A 9 8.65 -3.98 -8.95
N THR A 10 8.84 -3.72 -7.66
CA THR A 10 9.18 -4.77 -6.69
C THR A 10 7.91 -5.18 -5.96
N ARG A 11 7.62 -6.49 -5.91
CA ARG A 11 6.41 -7.03 -5.28
C ARG A 11 6.78 -8.16 -4.32
N LYS A 12 6.17 -8.15 -3.14
CA LYS A 12 6.10 -9.31 -2.24
C LYS A 12 4.65 -9.76 -2.12
N ILE A 13 4.44 -11.07 -2.07
CA ILE A 13 3.11 -11.67 -1.90
C ILE A 13 3.12 -12.40 -0.57
N VAL A 14 2.15 -12.07 0.28
CA VAL A 14 1.97 -12.69 1.61
C VAL A 14 0.71 -13.52 1.65
N PRO A 15 0.70 -14.65 2.37
CA PRO A 15 -0.51 -15.41 2.64
C PRO A 15 -1.57 -14.52 3.30
N LYS A 16 -2.83 -14.68 2.89
CA LYS A 16 -3.95 -13.89 3.40
C LYS A 16 -4.11 -14.03 4.92
N ASP A 17 -3.80 -15.20 5.46
CA ASP A 17 -3.92 -15.49 6.90
C ASP A 17 -2.83 -14.81 7.73
N GLU A 18 -1.73 -14.37 7.10
CA GLU A 18 -0.65 -13.62 7.76
C GLU A 18 -0.88 -12.10 7.71
N LEU A 19 -1.41 -11.58 6.60
CA LEU A 19 -1.67 -10.15 6.43
C LEU A 19 -2.96 -9.91 5.63
N HIS A 20 -4.03 -9.53 6.33
CA HIS A 20 -5.31 -9.19 5.72
C HIS A 20 -5.64 -7.71 5.92
N ILE A 21 -5.13 -6.86 5.01
CA ILE A 21 -5.51 -5.44 4.95
C ILE A 21 -6.81 -5.33 4.12
N PRO A 22 -7.95 -4.92 4.71
CA PRO A 22 -9.24 -5.00 4.05
C PRO A 22 -9.47 -3.92 2.98
N ALA A 23 -8.79 -2.78 3.12
CA ALA A 23 -8.83 -1.66 2.17
C ALA A 23 -7.50 -1.58 1.41
N GLN A 24 -7.54 -1.07 0.19
CA GLN A 24 -6.33 -0.77 -0.56
C GLN A 24 -5.72 0.54 -0.06
N ILE A 25 -4.40 0.57 0.12
CA ILE A 25 -3.65 1.77 0.50
C ILE A 25 -2.59 2.01 -0.57
N ILE A 26 -2.55 3.22 -1.14
CA ILE A 26 -1.53 3.66 -2.10
C ILE A 26 -0.86 4.91 -1.53
N ILE A 27 0.47 4.88 -1.44
CA ILE A 27 1.29 5.99 -0.95
C ILE A 27 2.13 6.49 -2.12
N TYR A 28 2.03 7.78 -2.46
CA TYR A 28 2.79 8.37 -3.58
C TYR A 28 3.08 9.86 -3.31
N GLY A 29 4.35 10.25 -3.40
CA GLY A 29 4.77 11.58 -2.96
C GLY A 29 4.31 11.88 -1.54
N GLU A 30 3.60 13.00 -1.37
CA GLU A 30 2.97 13.43 -0.10
C GLU A 30 1.48 13.07 -0.01
N LYS A 31 1.03 12.11 -0.83
CA LYS A 31 -0.37 11.69 -0.92
C LYS A 31 -0.56 10.25 -0.45
N VAL A 32 -1.69 10.01 0.21
CA VAL A 32 -2.17 8.67 0.57
C VAL A 32 -3.60 8.52 0.10
N ALA A 33 -3.85 7.49 -0.71
CA ALA A 33 -5.18 7.09 -1.11
C ALA A 33 -5.57 5.80 -0.37
N ILE A 34 -6.73 5.81 0.28
CA ILE A 34 -7.34 4.61 0.88
C ILE A 34 -8.64 4.32 0.14
N THR A 35 -8.75 3.12 -0.44
CA THR A 35 -9.92 2.69 -1.21
C THR A 35 -10.56 1.47 -0.58
N ASN A 36 -11.85 1.58 -0.24
CA ASN A 36 -12.70 0.44 0.08
C ASN A 36 -13.49 0.05 -1.18
N PHE A 37 -13.51 -1.25 -1.48
CA PHE A 37 -14.28 -1.84 -2.58
C PHE A 37 -15.42 -2.76 -2.09
N LYS A 38 -15.49 -3.07 -0.78
CA LYS A 38 -16.42 -4.06 -0.22
C LYS A 38 -17.79 -3.47 0.14
N GLU A 39 -17.84 -2.20 0.52
CA GLU A 39 -19.07 -1.52 0.99
C GLU A 39 -19.54 -0.44 -0.01
N GLY A 40 -19.25 -0.67 -1.30
CA GLY A 40 -19.30 0.36 -2.33
C GLY A 40 -17.93 0.97 -2.60
N PHE A 41 -17.80 1.71 -3.70
CA PHE A 41 -16.56 2.38 -4.05
C PHE A 41 -16.40 3.65 -3.21
N ILE A 42 -15.56 3.57 -2.18
CA ILE A 42 -15.23 4.71 -1.31
C ILE A 42 -13.73 4.95 -1.42
N ASN A 43 -13.35 6.15 -1.84
CA ASN A 43 -11.95 6.57 -1.90
C ASN A 43 -11.74 7.84 -1.07
N VAL A 44 -10.72 7.83 -0.22
CA VAL A 44 -10.26 9.00 0.51
C VAL A 44 -8.83 9.30 0.08
N LEU A 45 -8.62 10.48 -0.49
CA LEU A 45 -7.31 11.01 -0.84
C LEU A 45 -6.91 12.09 0.16
N MET A 46 -5.77 11.88 0.82
CA MET A 46 -5.18 12.84 1.75
C MET A 46 -3.86 13.34 1.17
N GLU A 47 -3.67 14.66 1.15
CA GLU A 47 -2.40 15.31 0.76
C GLU A 47 -1.77 15.96 2.00
N SER A 48 -0.78 15.27 2.58
CA SER A 48 -0.06 15.70 3.76
C SER A 48 1.23 14.90 3.90
N LYS A 49 2.36 15.62 3.93
CA LYS A 49 3.68 15.03 4.15
C LYS A 49 3.72 14.10 5.37
N TYR A 50 3.19 14.56 6.51
CA TYR A 50 3.24 13.80 7.75
C TYR A 50 2.39 12.52 7.70
N ILE A 51 1.24 12.57 7.02
CA ILE A 51 0.40 11.37 6.83
C ILE A 51 1.13 10.39 5.89
N ALA A 52 1.67 10.87 4.77
CA ALA A 52 2.42 10.04 3.84
C ALA A 52 3.64 9.37 4.49
N ASP A 53 4.42 10.13 5.28
CA ASP A 53 5.58 9.60 6.00
C ASP A 53 5.17 8.56 7.05
N THR A 54 4.07 8.79 7.77
CA THR A 54 3.52 7.81 8.73
C THR A 54 3.20 6.48 8.05
N PHE A 55 2.41 6.51 6.97
CA PHE A 55 2.06 5.28 6.25
C PHE A 55 3.27 4.63 5.58
N ARG A 56 4.25 5.42 5.11
CA ARG A 56 5.50 4.91 4.53
C ARG A 56 6.32 4.15 5.57
N ILE A 57 6.48 4.69 6.78
CA ILE A 57 7.18 4.00 7.88
C ILE A 57 6.50 2.67 8.21
N MET A 58 5.17 2.66 8.29
CA MET A 58 4.42 1.43 8.53
C MET A 58 4.59 0.41 7.39
N PHE A 59 4.52 0.86 6.13
CA PHE A 59 4.76 0.02 4.96
C PHE A 59 6.15 -0.60 5.00
N GLU A 60 7.21 0.20 5.19
CA GLU A 60 8.60 -0.28 5.24
C GLU A 60 8.81 -1.28 6.38
N TYR A 61 8.21 -1.03 7.56
CA TYR A 61 8.28 -1.97 8.67
C TYR A 61 7.67 -3.33 8.34
N MET A 62 6.50 -3.36 7.68
CA MET A 62 5.87 -4.61 7.23
C MET A 62 6.69 -5.25 6.10
N TRP A 63 7.12 -4.46 5.12
CA TRP A 63 7.85 -4.90 3.94
C TRP A 63 9.16 -5.61 4.28
N ASN A 64 9.89 -5.11 5.28
CA ASN A 64 11.15 -5.68 5.73
C ASN A 64 11.01 -6.97 6.55
N LYS A 65 9.79 -7.31 6.99
CA LYS A 65 9.51 -8.58 7.69
C LYS A 65 9.06 -9.70 6.76
N ILE A 66 8.61 -9.36 5.56
CA ILE A 66 8.23 -10.36 4.57
C ILE A 66 9.52 -10.92 3.96
N PRO A 67 9.75 -12.24 3.99
CA PRO A 67 10.95 -12.85 3.42
C PRO A 67 11.11 -12.58 1.91
#